data_AF-A0A102LJV6-F1
#
_entry.id   AF-A0A102LJV6-F1
#
_cell.length_a   1.000
_cell.length_b   1.000
_cell.length_c   1.000
_cell.angle_alpha   90.00
_cell.angle_beta   90.00
_cell.angle_gamma   90.00
#
_symmetry.space_group_name_H-M   'P 1'
#
loop_
_entity.id
_entity.type
_entity.pdbx_description
1 polymer ?
#
loop_
_entity_poly.entity_id
_entity_poly.type
_entity_poly.pdbx_seq_one_letter_code
_entity_poly.pdbx_strand_id
1 'polypeptide(L)'
;MAETFVNPLPGVPSVESPFFQKLFSDADPETMRIAQDLREHGYAIFDFPDSNFDAVAESIKSDLSGTFNWDHWRDYGYEHGEGMRVQDAWQANENVRRLAANQKVTDLLSKLYGRQAHPFQTLNFPVGTQQHYHTDSIHFSSMPERFMCGVWIALEDISEEAGPLVYYPGSHKWPIYTNEHLGVCSAESDERFNQSVYEPVWRALVEAHDVKPKTFTAKKGQALIWTANLLHGGLKQTDSGLTRWSQVNHYYFDGCAYYTPMYSDPAFGVIDFRTPPNVNTGKRFKNQYAGHDIPEDFVQFTKSRPRKDVGAPLPPDFDPKLYLDANEDLRKANVDPIAHYRTYGHKEGRPLRPLTD
;
A
#
# COMPACT_ATOMS: atom_id res chain seq x y z
N MET A 1 -6.21 45.73 -3.44
CA MET A 1 -5.54 44.44 -3.68
C MET A 1 -6.36 43.40 -2.92
N ALA A 2 -6.87 42.36 -3.58
CA ALA A 2 -7.57 41.30 -2.86
C ALA A 2 -6.57 40.60 -1.94
N GLU A 3 -6.89 40.47 -0.65
CA GLU A 3 -6.04 39.73 0.29
C GLU A 3 -5.96 38.27 -0.16
N THR A 4 -4.75 37.78 -0.41
CA THR A 4 -4.51 36.36 -0.72
C THR A 4 -4.93 35.52 0.48
N PHE A 5 -5.81 34.54 0.25
CA PHE A 5 -6.24 33.63 1.31
C PHE A 5 -5.05 32.81 1.83
N VAL A 6 -4.73 32.95 3.12
CA VAL A 6 -3.73 32.12 3.80
C VAL A 6 -4.45 30.94 4.44
N ASN A 7 -4.12 29.71 4.04
CA ASN A 7 -4.73 28.50 4.58
C ASN A 7 -4.34 28.30 6.06
N PRO A 8 -5.29 28.39 7.02
CA PRO A 8 -4.98 28.20 8.43
C PRO A 8 -4.86 26.72 8.82
N LEU A 9 -5.18 25.77 7.92
CA LEU A 9 -5.10 24.32 8.15
C LEU A 9 -4.16 23.64 7.12
N PRO A 10 -2.85 23.95 7.11
CA PRO A 10 -1.89 23.32 6.20
C PRO A 10 -1.67 21.82 6.50
N GLY A 11 -2.17 21.34 7.64
CA GLY A 11 -2.18 19.94 8.05
C GLY A 11 -3.42 19.15 7.62
N VAL A 12 -4.28 19.71 6.76
CA VAL A 12 -5.43 19.01 6.18
C VAL A 12 -5.29 19.04 4.66
N PRO A 13 -5.41 17.90 3.94
CA PRO A 13 -5.41 17.91 2.47
C PRO A 13 -6.44 18.90 1.91
N SER A 14 -6.08 19.67 0.88
CA SER A 14 -6.97 20.73 0.35
C SER A 14 -8.35 20.19 -0.05
N VAL A 15 -8.42 19.00 -0.67
CA VAL A 15 -9.69 18.33 -1.03
C VAL A 15 -10.56 17.98 0.18
N GLU A 16 -9.97 17.76 1.36
CA GLU A 16 -10.69 17.45 2.60
C GLU A 16 -10.93 18.68 3.48
N SER A 17 -10.23 19.80 3.21
CA SER A 17 -10.30 21.02 4.00
C SER A 17 -11.70 21.65 4.07
N PRO A 18 -12.10 22.23 5.21
CA PRO A 18 -13.33 23.03 5.31
C PRO A 18 -13.26 24.32 4.48
N PHE A 19 -12.06 24.72 4.01
CA PHE A 19 -11.87 25.89 3.15
C PHE A 19 -11.83 25.56 1.65
N PHE A 20 -12.37 24.40 1.25
CA PHE A 20 -12.36 23.89 -0.13
C PHE A 20 -12.65 24.97 -1.19
N GLN A 21 -13.75 25.70 -1.06
CA GLN A 21 -14.15 26.72 -2.05
C GLN A 21 -13.13 27.86 -2.20
N LYS A 22 -12.42 28.22 -1.12
CA LYS A 22 -11.36 29.24 -1.17
C LYS A 22 -10.06 28.67 -1.73
N LEU A 23 -9.75 27.40 -1.45
CA LEU A 23 -8.52 26.75 -1.90
C LEU A 23 -8.53 26.42 -3.39
N PHE A 24 -9.71 26.19 -3.97
CA PHE A 24 -9.87 25.85 -5.38
C PHE A 24 -10.53 26.97 -6.21
N SER A 25 -10.55 28.22 -5.73
CA SER A 25 -11.22 29.33 -6.44
C SER A 25 -10.67 29.59 -7.84
N ASP A 26 -9.38 29.31 -8.05
CA ASP A 26 -8.66 29.52 -9.31
C ASP A 26 -8.34 28.20 -10.04
N ALA A 27 -8.93 27.08 -9.62
CA ALA A 27 -8.72 25.79 -10.26
C ALA A 27 -9.36 25.74 -11.66
N ASP A 28 -8.67 25.12 -12.62
CA ASP A 28 -9.28 24.82 -13.92
C ASP A 28 -10.44 23.82 -13.75
N PRO A 29 -11.36 23.73 -14.73
CA PRO A 29 -12.57 22.92 -14.60
C PRO A 29 -12.30 21.44 -14.28
N GLU A 30 -11.24 20.85 -14.86
CA GLU A 30 -10.93 19.44 -14.66
C GLU A 30 -10.31 19.20 -13.29
N THR A 31 -9.39 20.07 -12.85
CA THR A 31 -8.87 20.02 -11.48
C THR A 31 -9.99 20.18 -10.45
N MET A 32 -10.94 21.11 -10.66
CA MET A 32 -12.08 21.30 -9.76
C MET A 32 -12.98 20.05 -9.71
N ARG A 33 -13.28 19.44 -10.87
CA ARG A 33 -14.07 18.19 -10.94
C ARG A 33 -13.40 17.07 -10.15
N ILE A 34 -12.11 16.84 -10.38
CA ILE A 34 -11.33 15.84 -9.65
C ILE A 34 -11.31 16.13 -8.15
N ALA A 35 -11.15 17.41 -7.76
CA ALA A 35 -11.18 17.83 -6.37
C ALA A 35 -12.53 17.55 -5.69
N GLN A 36 -13.64 17.80 -6.40
CA GLN A 36 -14.99 17.51 -5.95
C GLN A 36 -15.22 16.00 -5.80
N ASP A 37 -14.83 15.20 -6.79
CA ASP A 37 -14.96 13.74 -6.75
C ASP A 37 -14.19 13.14 -5.56
N LEU A 38 -12.94 13.57 -5.34
CA LEU A 38 -12.15 13.12 -4.19
C LEU A 38 -12.80 13.55 -2.86
N ARG A 39 -13.29 14.77 -2.77
CA ARG A 39 -13.98 15.26 -1.57
C ARG A 39 -15.24 14.46 -1.27
N GLU A 40 -16.07 14.25 -2.27
CA GLU A 40 -17.40 13.67 -2.11
C GLU A 40 -17.35 12.16 -1.97
N HIS A 41 -16.51 11.50 -2.77
CA HIS A 41 -16.52 10.05 -2.96
C HIS A 41 -15.23 9.35 -2.52
N GLY A 42 -14.13 10.08 -2.41
CA GLY A 42 -12.83 9.55 -1.97
C GLY A 42 -12.01 8.96 -3.10
N TYR A 43 -12.51 9.05 -4.34
CA TYR A 43 -11.82 8.67 -5.55
C TYR A 43 -12.16 9.62 -6.70
N ALA A 44 -11.33 9.66 -7.73
CA ALA A 44 -11.63 10.35 -8.98
C ALA A 44 -11.05 9.57 -10.17
N ILE A 45 -11.83 9.47 -11.25
CA ILE A 45 -11.41 8.83 -12.50
C ILE A 45 -11.02 9.92 -13.50
N PHE A 46 -9.95 9.71 -14.26
CA PHE A 46 -9.44 10.63 -15.27
C PHE A 46 -8.63 9.88 -16.34
N ASP A 47 -8.42 10.53 -17.49
CA ASP A 47 -7.52 10.00 -18.53
C ASP A 47 -6.06 10.32 -18.16
N PHE A 48 -5.22 9.29 -18.14
CA PHE A 48 -3.83 9.41 -17.72
C PHE A 48 -3.05 10.30 -18.71
N PRO A 49 -2.40 11.39 -18.25
CA PRO A 49 -1.94 12.45 -19.14
C PRO A 49 -0.55 12.17 -19.73
N ASP A 50 -0.40 11.06 -20.46
CA ASP A 50 0.81 10.71 -21.21
C ASP A 50 0.50 10.55 -22.71
N SER A 51 1.14 11.37 -23.55
CA SER A 51 0.90 11.36 -24.99
C SER A 51 1.42 10.11 -25.70
N ASN A 52 2.29 9.33 -25.06
CA ASN A 52 2.84 8.09 -25.60
C ASN A 52 2.35 6.86 -24.80
N PHE A 53 1.19 7.00 -24.13
CA PHE A 53 0.71 5.99 -23.18
C PHE A 53 0.64 4.58 -23.76
N ASP A 54 0.09 4.43 -24.98
CA ASP A 54 -0.12 3.10 -25.55
C ASP A 54 1.18 2.33 -25.74
N ALA A 55 2.22 2.98 -26.29
CA ALA A 55 3.53 2.36 -26.48
C ALA A 55 4.23 2.07 -25.14
N VAL A 56 4.07 2.97 -24.16
CA VAL A 56 4.60 2.77 -22.80
C VAL A 56 3.93 1.57 -22.13
N ALA A 57 2.61 1.45 -22.21
CA ALA A 57 1.86 0.34 -21.64
C ALA A 57 2.26 -1.01 -22.27
N GLU A 58 2.38 -1.09 -23.60
CA GLU A 58 2.83 -2.32 -24.27
C GLU A 58 4.27 -2.69 -23.91
N SER A 59 5.17 -1.70 -23.78
CA SER A 59 6.54 -1.96 -23.32
C SER A 59 6.56 -2.52 -21.90
N ILE A 60 5.80 -1.94 -20.96
CA ILE A 60 5.74 -2.43 -19.57
C ILE A 60 5.21 -3.86 -19.54
N LYS A 61 4.14 -4.16 -20.28
CA LYS A 61 3.58 -5.51 -20.40
C LYS A 61 4.61 -6.49 -20.94
N SER A 62 5.30 -6.13 -22.02
CA SER A 62 6.36 -6.95 -22.62
C SER A 62 7.50 -7.22 -21.62
N ASP A 63 8.04 -6.17 -21.02
CA ASP A 63 9.23 -6.22 -20.16
C ASP A 63 8.97 -7.02 -18.87
N LEU A 64 7.77 -6.92 -18.31
CA LEU A 64 7.42 -7.58 -17.06
C LEU A 64 6.79 -8.97 -17.28
N SER A 65 6.33 -9.31 -18.48
CA SER A 65 5.61 -10.57 -18.76
C SER A 65 6.36 -11.81 -18.25
N GLY A 66 7.69 -11.86 -18.48
CA GLY A 66 8.57 -12.96 -18.09
C GLY A 66 8.94 -13.00 -16.60
N THR A 67 8.52 -12.03 -15.80
CA THR A 67 8.79 -12.00 -14.34
C THR A 67 7.75 -12.76 -13.52
N PHE A 68 6.64 -13.16 -14.13
CA PHE A 68 5.51 -13.81 -13.47
C PHE A 68 5.49 -15.32 -13.73
N ASN A 69 5.25 -16.11 -12.69
CA ASN A 69 5.09 -17.56 -12.80
C ASN A 69 3.64 -17.91 -13.15
N TRP A 70 3.31 -17.77 -14.43
CA TRP A 70 1.96 -18.00 -14.95
C TRP A 70 1.47 -19.44 -14.78
N ASP A 71 2.37 -20.42 -14.95
CA ASP A 71 1.99 -21.84 -14.87
C ASP A 71 1.58 -22.19 -13.43
N HIS A 72 2.39 -21.82 -12.44
CA HIS A 72 2.02 -21.97 -11.02
C HIS A 72 0.71 -21.24 -10.67
N TRP A 73 0.56 -20.01 -11.16
CA TRP A 73 -0.64 -19.24 -10.85
C TRP A 73 -1.91 -19.88 -11.45
N ARG A 74 -1.86 -20.39 -12.68
CA ARG A 74 -3.00 -21.07 -13.31
C ARG A 74 -3.32 -22.41 -12.66
N ASP A 75 -2.29 -23.18 -12.30
CA ASP A 75 -2.46 -24.54 -11.77
C ASP A 75 -2.85 -24.54 -10.29
N TYR A 76 -2.43 -23.54 -9.52
CA TYR A 76 -2.61 -23.50 -8.07
C TYR A 76 -3.01 -22.11 -7.54
N GLY A 77 -2.26 -21.07 -7.90
CA GLY A 77 -2.35 -19.76 -7.26
C GLY A 77 -3.73 -19.09 -7.36
N TYR A 78 -4.39 -19.18 -8.51
CA TYR A 78 -5.70 -18.57 -8.76
C TYR A 78 -6.78 -19.05 -7.77
N GLU A 79 -6.88 -20.38 -7.56
CA GLU A 79 -7.88 -20.94 -6.64
C GLU A 79 -7.56 -20.66 -5.17
N HIS A 80 -6.29 -20.46 -4.83
CA HIS A 80 -5.83 -20.18 -3.47
C HIS A 80 -5.74 -18.67 -3.16
N GLY A 81 -6.12 -17.80 -4.09
CA GLY A 81 -6.08 -16.37 -3.88
C GLY A 81 -4.68 -15.76 -3.91
N GLU A 82 -3.71 -16.44 -4.52
CA GLU A 82 -2.38 -15.89 -4.72
C GLU A 82 -2.42 -14.79 -5.79
N GLY A 83 -1.91 -13.61 -5.45
CA GLY A 83 -1.73 -12.52 -6.39
C GLY A 83 -0.39 -12.61 -7.12
N MET A 84 -0.35 -12.19 -8.39
CA MET A 84 0.91 -11.91 -9.09
C MET A 84 1.21 -10.42 -9.01
N ARG A 85 2.38 -10.05 -8.47
CA ARG A 85 2.81 -8.65 -8.40
C ARG A 85 4.31 -8.50 -8.52
N VAL A 86 4.75 -7.44 -9.19
CA VAL A 86 6.12 -6.93 -9.11
C VAL A 86 6.06 -5.61 -8.37
N GLN A 87 6.71 -5.57 -7.21
CA GLN A 87 6.86 -4.34 -6.44
C GLN A 87 8.11 -3.59 -6.88
N ASP A 88 8.00 -2.28 -7.01
CA ASP A 88 9.09 -1.34 -7.27
C ASP A 88 9.85 -1.60 -8.58
N ALA A 89 9.15 -2.08 -9.61
CA ALA A 89 9.70 -2.27 -10.96
C ALA A 89 10.31 -0.98 -11.55
N TRP A 90 9.94 0.20 -11.04
CA TRP A 90 10.54 1.48 -11.43
C TRP A 90 12.07 1.52 -11.27
N GLN A 91 12.65 0.70 -10.40
CA GLN A 91 14.10 0.64 -10.20
C GLN A 91 14.84 0.06 -11.41
N ALA A 92 14.18 -0.81 -12.17
CA ALA A 92 14.77 -1.51 -13.32
C ALA A 92 14.07 -1.20 -14.64
N ASN A 93 12.90 -0.57 -14.62
CA ASN A 93 12.10 -0.25 -15.79
C ASN A 93 11.74 1.24 -15.83
N GLU A 94 12.32 1.95 -16.81
CA GLU A 94 12.14 3.39 -16.98
C GLU A 94 10.71 3.77 -17.40
N ASN A 95 9.97 2.88 -18.07
CA ASN A 95 8.58 3.13 -18.43
C ASN A 95 7.66 3.02 -17.20
N VAL A 96 7.90 2.06 -16.29
CA VAL A 96 7.22 2.01 -14.99
C VAL A 96 7.52 3.30 -14.20
N ARG A 97 8.79 3.71 -14.15
CA ARG A 97 9.20 4.96 -13.50
C ARG A 97 8.52 6.18 -14.12
N ARG A 98 8.46 6.27 -15.45
CA ARG A 98 7.81 7.36 -16.19
C ARG A 98 6.35 7.54 -15.79
N LEU A 99 5.59 6.45 -15.66
CA LEU A 99 4.18 6.53 -15.24
C LEU A 99 4.06 6.99 -13.77
N ALA A 100 4.91 6.49 -12.88
CA ALA A 100 4.90 6.91 -11.47
C ALA A 100 5.38 8.36 -11.26
N ALA A 101 6.33 8.80 -12.08
CA ALA A 101 6.98 10.11 -12.02
C ALA A 101 6.32 11.14 -12.96
N ASN A 102 5.13 10.86 -13.50
CA ASN A 102 4.51 11.74 -14.48
C ASN A 102 4.23 13.13 -13.87
N GLN A 103 4.88 14.16 -14.42
CA GLN A 103 4.85 15.51 -13.85
C GLN A 103 3.44 16.11 -13.79
N LYS A 104 2.58 15.83 -14.78
CA LYS A 104 1.21 16.36 -14.78
C LYS A 104 0.38 15.75 -13.64
N VAL A 105 0.63 14.47 -13.31
CA VAL A 105 -0.02 13.79 -12.19
C VAL A 105 0.51 14.34 -10.85
N THR A 106 1.83 14.48 -10.68
CA THR A 106 2.39 15.03 -9.44
C THR A 106 1.97 16.48 -9.22
N ASP A 107 1.90 17.31 -10.27
CA ASP A 107 1.39 18.69 -10.19
C ASP A 107 -0.10 18.72 -9.80
N LEU A 108 -0.92 17.87 -10.41
CA LEU A 108 -2.34 17.72 -10.07
C LEU A 108 -2.50 17.32 -8.60
N LEU A 109 -1.84 16.24 -8.17
CA LEU A 109 -1.87 15.77 -6.79
C LEU A 109 -1.38 16.86 -5.81
N SER A 110 -0.35 17.62 -6.18
CA SER A 110 0.16 18.69 -5.33
C SER A 110 -0.85 19.81 -5.09
N LYS A 111 -1.63 20.16 -6.13
CA LYS A 111 -2.76 21.11 -6.00
C LYS A 111 -3.88 20.53 -5.12
N LEU A 112 -4.24 19.27 -5.34
CA LEU A 112 -5.33 18.60 -4.63
C LEU A 112 -5.06 18.44 -3.13
N TYR A 113 -3.80 18.21 -2.74
CA TYR A 113 -3.42 18.02 -1.34
C TYR A 113 -2.83 19.28 -0.69
N GLY A 114 -2.42 20.28 -1.47
CA GLY A 114 -1.84 21.54 -0.98
C GLY A 114 -0.37 21.41 -0.53
N ARG A 115 0.29 20.30 -0.87
CA ARG A 115 1.70 20.01 -0.57
C ARG A 115 2.31 19.27 -1.76
N GLN A 116 3.64 19.33 -1.93
CA GLN A 116 4.28 18.65 -3.06
C GLN A 116 4.11 17.14 -2.96
N ALA A 117 3.63 16.51 -4.03
CA ALA A 117 3.43 15.07 -4.15
C ALA A 117 4.71 14.39 -4.65
N HIS A 118 5.03 13.24 -4.05
CA HIS A 118 6.21 12.45 -4.38
C HIS A 118 5.87 10.96 -4.46
N PRO A 119 6.06 10.31 -5.62
CA PRO A 119 5.90 8.86 -5.74
C PRO A 119 6.95 8.14 -4.90
N PHE A 120 6.54 7.09 -4.17
CA PHE A 120 7.44 6.31 -3.31
C PHE A 120 7.38 4.80 -3.53
N GLN A 121 6.39 4.29 -4.26
CA GLN A 121 6.23 2.87 -4.55
C GLN A 121 5.49 2.67 -5.87
N THR A 122 5.88 1.64 -6.63
CA THR A 122 5.07 1.10 -7.72
C THR A 122 4.69 -0.36 -7.48
N LEU A 123 3.52 -0.76 -7.93
CA LEU A 123 3.08 -2.15 -7.97
C LEU A 123 2.53 -2.44 -9.36
N ASN A 124 3.06 -3.46 -10.01
CA ASN A 124 2.61 -3.89 -11.34
C ASN A 124 1.94 -5.25 -11.22
N PHE A 125 0.72 -5.35 -11.73
CA PHE A 125 -0.11 -6.56 -11.67
C PHE A 125 -0.51 -6.98 -13.08
N PRO A 126 -0.35 -8.27 -13.44
CA PRO A 126 -0.83 -8.81 -14.71
C PRO A 126 -2.23 -9.44 -14.60
N VAL A 127 -2.76 -9.59 -13.38
CA VAL A 127 -4.08 -10.17 -13.05
C VAL A 127 -4.73 -9.43 -11.88
N GLY A 128 -6.00 -9.70 -11.61
CA GLY A 128 -6.70 -9.24 -10.41
C GLY A 128 -6.01 -9.70 -9.12
N THR A 129 -6.01 -8.87 -8.07
CA THR A 129 -5.31 -9.21 -6.81
C THR A 129 -6.09 -10.17 -5.93
N GLN A 130 -7.41 -10.29 -6.13
CA GLN A 130 -8.34 -11.01 -5.24
C GLN A 130 -8.26 -10.58 -3.76
N GLN A 131 -7.63 -9.42 -3.50
CA GLN A 131 -7.35 -8.96 -2.15
C GLN A 131 -8.62 -8.40 -1.53
N HIS A 132 -8.90 -8.81 -0.29
CA HIS A 132 -9.98 -8.23 0.50
C HIS A 132 -9.87 -6.70 0.53
N TYR A 133 -11.01 -6.02 0.56
CA TYR A 133 -11.00 -4.56 0.63
C TYR A 133 -10.34 -4.09 1.93
N HIS A 134 -9.54 -3.04 1.81
CA HIS A 134 -8.74 -2.47 2.88
C HIS A 134 -8.62 -0.97 2.68
N THR A 135 -8.11 -0.27 3.70
CA THR A 135 -7.60 1.08 3.55
C THR A 135 -6.08 1.04 3.50
N ASP A 136 -5.48 1.86 2.65
CA ASP A 136 -4.02 1.97 2.64
C ASP A 136 -3.49 2.61 3.92
N SER A 137 -4.33 3.36 4.64
CA SER A 137 -3.96 4.07 5.87
C SER A 137 -3.38 3.13 6.94
N ILE A 138 -3.71 1.84 6.97
CA ILE A 138 -3.07 0.91 7.93
C ILE A 138 -1.66 0.47 7.52
N HIS A 139 -1.34 0.58 6.22
CA HIS A 139 -0.07 0.16 5.61
C HIS A 139 0.88 1.34 5.44
N PHE A 140 0.38 2.45 4.91
CA PHE A 140 1.11 3.66 4.57
C PHE A 140 0.32 4.87 5.11
N SER A 141 0.84 5.52 6.15
CA SER A 141 0.21 6.71 6.70
C SER A 141 1.21 7.81 6.95
N SER A 142 0.69 8.97 7.29
CA SER A 142 1.41 10.18 7.55
C SER A 142 0.94 10.82 8.86
N MET A 143 1.78 11.65 9.47
CA MET A 143 1.38 12.63 10.48
C MET A 143 1.73 14.03 9.93
N PRO A 144 0.75 14.92 9.72
CA PRO A 144 -0.70 14.72 9.88
C PRO A 144 -1.26 13.63 8.95
N GLU A 145 -2.38 13.03 9.34
CA GLU A 145 -3.02 11.94 8.59
C GLU A 145 -3.49 12.36 7.18
N ARG A 146 -3.79 11.37 6.34
CA ARG A 146 -4.39 11.52 5.01
C ARG A 146 -3.51 12.18 3.94
N PHE A 147 -2.24 12.48 4.23
CA PHE A 147 -1.25 12.88 3.22
C PHE A 147 -0.59 11.66 2.57
N MET A 148 -1.43 10.82 1.96
CA MET A 148 -1.02 9.71 1.11
C MET A 148 -2.16 9.42 0.13
N CYS A 149 -1.84 9.05 -1.10
CA CYS A 149 -2.83 8.59 -2.07
C CYS A 149 -2.27 7.54 -3.03
N GLY A 150 -3.16 6.73 -3.57
CA GLY A 150 -2.85 5.82 -4.68
C GLY A 150 -3.35 6.38 -6.01
N VAL A 151 -2.61 6.09 -7.08
CA VAL A 151 -3.06 6.25 -8.46
C VAL A 151 -2.90 4.93 -9.18
N TRP A 152 -4.03 4.32 -9.52
CA TRP A 152 -4.10 3.07 -10.27
C TRP A 152 -4.36 3.39 -11.74
N ILE A 153 -3.63 2.72 -12.64
CA ILE A 153 -3.61 2.99 -14.07
C ILE A 153 -3.88 1.71 -14.83
N ALA A 154 -4.83 1.74 -15.77
CA ALA A 154 -5.13 0.63 -16.66
C ALA A 154 -4.14 0.57 -17.82
N LEU A 155 -3.35 -0.50 -17.90
CA LEU A 155 -2.43 -0.73 -19.03
C LEU A 155 -3.14 -1.45 -20.20
N GLU A 156 -4.39 -1.85 -20.00
CA GLU A 156 -5.29 -2.42 -20.99
C GLU A 156 -6.76 -2.18 -20.61
N ASP A 157 -7.69 -2.50 -21.51
CA ASP A 157 -9.12 -2.51 -21.21
C ASP A 157 -9.44 -3.61 -20.19
N ILE A 158 -10.25 -3.27 -19.18
CA ILE A 158 -10.65 -4.19 -18.10
C ILE A 158 -12.13 -4.48 -18.19
N SER A 159 -12.46 -5.75 -18.38
CA SER A 159 -13.84 -6.25 -18.31
C SER A 159 -14.25 -6.59 -16.87
N GLU A 160 -15.54 -6.87 -16.66
CA GLU A 160 -16.06 -7.27 -15.35
C GLU A 160 -15.48 -8.61 -14.89
N GLU A 161 -15.17 -9.50 -15.84
CA GLU A 161 -14.68 -10.85 -15.60
C GLU A 161 -13.19 -10.89 -15.24
N ALA A 162 -12.43 -9.85 -15.59
CA ALA A 162 -10.98 -9.75 -15.37
C ALA A 162 -10.59 -9.42 -13.92
N GLY A 163 -11.53 -9.40 -12.97
CA GLY A 163 -11.27 -9.05 -11.57
C GLY A 163 -10.92 -7.56 -11.39
N PRO A 164 -11.86 -6.65 -11.73
CA PRO A 164 -11.64 -5.22 -11.64
C PRO A 164 -11.39 -4.76 -10.20
N LEU A 165 -10.86 -3.54 -10.07
CA LEU A 165 -10.79 -2.85 -8.79
C LEU A 165 -12.20 -2.66 -8.23
N VAL A 166 -12.40 -2.95 -6.94
CA VAL A 166 -13.63 -2.64 -6.20
C VAL A 166 -13.31 -1.59 -5.14
N TYR A 167 -14.24 -0.67 -4.90
CA TYR A 167 -14.09 0.40 -3.91
C TYR A 167 -15.44 0.83 -3.36
N TYR A 168 -15.44 1.48 -2.20
CA TYR A 168 -16.65 1.84 -1.44
C TYR A 168 -16.75 3.37 -1.32
N PRO A 169 -17.48 4.04 -2.23
CA PRO A 169 -17.58 5.49 -2.25
C PRO A 169 -18.01 6.09 -0.90
N GLY A 170 -17.30 7.14 -0.46
CA GLY A 170 -17.60 7.84 0.79
C GLY A 170 -16.99 7.22 2.05
N SER A 171 -16.45 5.99 1.98
CA SER A 171 -15.78 5.34 3.13
C SER A 171 -14.55 6.10 3.63
N HIS A 172 -13.92 6.91 2.77
CA HIS A 172 -12.79 7.76 3.15
C HIS A 172 -13.11 8.78 4.24
N LYS A 173 -14.39 9.16 4.38
CA LYS A 173 -14.86 10.13 5.39
C LYS A 173 -14.93 9.55 6.79
N TRP A 174 -14.87 8.23 6.95
CA TRP A 174 -14.84 7.62 8.27
C TRP A 174 -13.55 7.97 9.01
N PRO A 175 -13.52 7.84 10.35
CA PRO A 175 -12.27 7.86 11.10
C PRO A 175 -11.27 6.84 10.56
N ILE A 176 -9.98 7.14 10.68
CA ILE A 176 -8.93 6.14 10.40
C ILE A 176 -8.84 5.23 11.63
N TYR A 177 -9.32 4.01 11.49
CA TYR A 177 -9.24 2.99 12.54
C TYR A 177 -7.89 2.29 12.51
N THR A 178 -7.18 2.35 13.64
CA THR A 178 -5.84 1.78 13.87
C THR A 178 -5.88 0.78 15.04
N ASN A 179 -4.73 0.18 15.39
CA ASN A 179 -4.57 -0.80 16.47
C ASN A 179 -5.36 -0.47 17.76
N GLU A 180 -5.28 0.77 18.25
CA GLU A 180 -5.93 1.20 19.50
C GLU A 180 -7.46 1.08 19.47
N HIS A 181 -8.07 1.25 18.29
CA HIS A 181 -9.51 1.15 18.11
C HIS A 181 -9.99 -0.31 18.08
N LEU A 182 -9.09 -1.23 17.70
CA LEU A 182 -9.36 -2.67 17.64
C LEU A 182 -9.00 -3.36 18.96
N GLY A 183 -8.41 -2.65 19.92
CA GLY A 183 -7.91 -3.23 21.17
C GLY A 183 -6.72 -4.17 20.96
N VAL A 184 -5.96 -3.99 19.87
CA VAL A 184 -4.74 -4.74 19.58
C VAL A 184 -3.52 -3.87 19.82
N CYS A 185 -2.37 -4.48 20.13
CA CYS A 185 -1.12 -3.79 20.37
C CYS A 185 0.00 -4.55 19.68
N SER A 186 0.61 -3.96 18.65
CA SER A 186 1.69 -4.60 17.88
C SER A 186 3.01 -4.65 18.64
N ALA A 187 3.21 -3.72 19.57
CA ALA A 187 4.37 -3.68 20.46
C ALA A 187 4.38 -4.84 21.46
N GLU A 188 3.21 -5.33 21.88
CA GLU A 188 3.07 -6.44 22.83
C GLU A 188 2.74 -7.78 22.14
N SER A 189 2.49 -7.77 20.83
CA SER A 189 2.20 -8.99 20.10
C SER A 189 3.47 -9.75 19.73
N ASP A 190 3.40 -11.04 19.98
CA ASP A 190 4.39 -12.04 19.57
C ASP A 190 4.24 -12.39 18.06
N GLU A 191 3.09 -12.10 17.45
CA GLU A 191 2.81 -12.40 16.05
C GLU A 191 2.86 -11.15 15.18
N ARG A 192 3.40 -11.30 13.97
CA ARG A 192 3.38 -10.21 12.99
C ARG A 192 1.98 -10.06 12.43
N PHE A 193 1.33 -8.96 12.78
CA PHE A 193 0.03 -8.63 12.21
C PHE A 193 0.06 -8.53 10.68
N ASN A 194 -1.03 -8.99 10.09
CA ASN A 194 -1.39 -8.65 8.74
C ASN A 194 -2.78 -8.00 8.75
N GLN A 195 -3.22 -7.52 7.60
CA GLN A 195 -4.48 -6.79 7.49
C GLN A 195 -5.73 -7.58 7.91
N SER A 196 -5.66 -8.91 8.03
CA SER A 196 -6.80 -9.75 8.43
C SER A 196 -7.40 -9.35 9.77
N VAL A 197 -6.59 -8.79 10.67
CA VAL A 197 -7.01 -8.25 11.97
C VAL A 197 -8.04 -7.12 11.80
N TYR A 198 -7.97 -6.38 10.69
CA TYR A 198 -8.86 -5.25 10.37
C TYR A 198 -10.08 -5.65 9.55
N GLU A 199 -10.08 -6.81 8.91
CA GLU A 199 -11.19 -7.21 8.05
C GLU A 199 -12.55 -7.31 8.76
N PRO A 200 -12.66 -7.81 10.02
CA PRO A 200 -13.93 -7.81 10.73
C PRO A 200 -14.50 -6.40 10.93
N VAL A 201 -13.66 -5.41 11.25
CA VAL A 201 -14.14 -4.03 11.43
C VAL A 201 -14.54 -3.41 10.09
N TRP A 202 -13.82 -3.69 9.00
CA TRP A 202 -14.22 -3.19 7.68
C TRP A 202 -15.55 -3.78 7.21
N ARG A 203 -15.79 -5.08 7.44
CA ARG A 203 -17.09 -5.71 7.18
C ARG A 203 -18.21 -5.04 7.98
N ALA A 204 -18.00 -4.85 9.28
CA ALA A 204 -18.97 -4.22 10.17
C ALA A 204 -19.26 -2.76 9.80
N LEU A 205 -18.25 -1.99 9.37
CA LEU A 205 -18.43 -0.61 8.91
C LEU A 205 -19.21 -0.56 7.60
N VAL A 206 -18.91 -1.46 6.66
CA VAL A 206 -19.67 -1.55 5.40
C VAL A 206 -21.15 -1.82 5.66
N GLU A 207 -21.44 -2.76 6.57
CA GLU A 207 -22.81 -3.09 6.99
C GLU A 207 -23.48 -1.91 7.72
N ALA A 208 -22.81 -1.33 8.71
CA ALA A 208 -23.36 -0.25 9.55
C ALA A 208 -23.69 1.03 8.75
N HIS A 209 -22.92 1.32 7.70
CA HIS A 209 -23.13 2.48 6.85
C HIS A 209 -23.96 2.20 5.59
N ASP A 210 -24.37 0.93 5.38
CA ASP A 210 -25.06 0.46 4.16
C ASP A 210 -24.38 0.91 2.85
N VAL A 211 -23.04 0.99 2.84
CA VAL A 211 -22.29 1.48 1.68
C VAL A 211 -22.21 0.39 0.60
N LYS A 212 -22.57 0.75 -0.64
CA LYS A 212 -22.54 -0.17 -1.77
C LYS A 212 -21.19 -0.10 -2.48
N PRO A 213 -20.57 -1.24 -2.83
CA PRO A 213 -19.35 -1.24 -3.61
C PRO A 213 -19.62 -0.75 -5.04
N LYS A 214 -18.60 -0.18 -5.67
CA LYS A 214 -18.50 0.05 -7.12
C LYS A 214 -17.29 -0.68 -7.68
N THR A 215 -17.38 -1.08 -8.93
CA THR A 215 -16.27 -1.66 -9.69
C THR A 215 -15.71 -0.63 -10.67
N PHE A 216 -14.45 -0.78 -11.07
CA PHE A 216 -13.82 0.03 -12.11
C PHE A 216 -13.41 -0.84 -13.30
N THR A 217 -14.28 -0.86 -14.32
CA THR A 217 -14.03 -1.46 -15.65
C THR A 217 -13.36 -0.45 -16.57
N ALA A 218 -12.09 -0.15 -16.23
CA ALA A 218 -11.32 0.90 -16.87
C ALA A 218 -11.06 0.63 -18.36
N LYS A 219 -11.05 1.69 -19.17
CA LYS A 219 -10.41 1.66 -20.50
C LYS A 219 -8.91 1.84 -20.37
N LYS A 220 -8.15 1.27 -21.31
CA LYS A 220 -6.70 1.49 -21.40
C LYS A 220 -6.40 2.98 -21.36
N GLY A 221 -5.45 3.39 -20.51
CA GLY A 221 -5.10 4.79 -20.31
C GLY A 221 -5.96 5.53 -19.31
N GLN A 222 -7.04 4.96 -18.79
CA GLN A 222 -7.74 5.54 -17.65
C GLN A 222 -7.02 5.25 -16.34
N ALA A 223 -7.13 6.20 -15.42
CA ALA A 223 -6.60 6.11 -14.09
C ALA A 223 -7.65 6.46 -13.03
N LEU A 224 -7.46 5.92 -11.83
CA LEU A 224 -8.26 6.21 -10.65
C LEU A 224 -7.34 6.65 -9.52
N ILE A 225 -7.56 7.87 -9.03
CA ILE A 225 -6.97 8.36 -7.79
C ILE A 225 -7.84 7.86 -6.65
N TRP A 226 -7.28 7.28 -5.59
CA TRP A 226 -7.99 7.04 -4.33
C TRP A 226 -7.27 7.71 -3.16
N THR A 227 -8.07 8.19 -2.22
CA THR A 227 -7.59 8.74 -0.95
C THR A 227 -7.15 7.61 -0.01
N ALA A 228 -6.19 7.88 0.88
CA ALA A 228 -5.60 6.87 1.77
C ALA A 228 -6.60 6.04 2.59
N ASN A 229 -7.76 6.61 2.91
CA ASN A 229 -8.77 5.98 3.76
C ASN A 229 -9.96 5.41 2.98
N LEU A 230 -9.96 5.48 1.65
CA LEU A 230 -11.00 4.84 0.86
C LEU A 230 -10.84 3.31 0.98
N LEU A 231 -11.91 2.61 1.36
CA LEU A 231 -11.94 1.16 1.26
C LEU A 231 -11.91 0.72 -0.21
N HIS A 232 -10.93 -0.09 -0.56
CA HIS A 232 -10.74 -0.62 -1.90
C HIS A 232 -10.06 -2.00 -1.87
N GLY A 233 -10.27 -2.80 -2.92
CA GLY A 233 -9.73 -4.14 -3.06
C GLY A 233 -9.76 -4.61 -4.52
N GLY A 234 -9.44 -5.88 -4.75
CA GLY A 234 -9.54 -6.49 -6.08
C GLY A 234 -10.51 -7.65 -6.07
N LEU A 235 -11.45 -7.68 -7.01
CA LEU A 235 -12.33 -8.84 -7.15
C LEU A 235 -11.57 -10.05 -7.66
N LYS A 236 -12.05 -11.25 -7.28
CA LYS A 236 -11.64 -12.50 -7.94
C LYS A 236 -12.07 -12.44 -9.39
N GLN A 237 -11.17 -12.81 -10.31
CA GLN A 237 -11.52 -12.93 -11.72
C GLN A 237 -12.57 -14.02 -11.86
N THR A 238 -13.55 -13.85 -12.72
CA THR A 238 -14.51 -14.93 -13.03
C THR A 238 -14.06 -15.73 -14.26
N ASP A 239 -13.19 -15.16 -15.08
CA ASP A 239 -12.47 -15.85 -16.15
C ASP A 239 -10.96 -15.75 -15.90
N SER A 240 -10.34 -16.87 -15.50
CA SER A 240 -8.90 -16.98 -15.22
C SER A 240 -8.02 -16.99 -16.47
N GLY A 241 -8.62 -17.04 -17.66
CA GLY A 241 -7.92 -16.87 -18.93
C GLY A 241 -7.60 -15.40 -19.27
N LEU A 242 -8.24 -14.45 -18.59
CA LEU A 242 -8.07 -13.02 -18.84
C LEU A 242 -6.92 -12.41 -18.03
N THR A 243 -6.21 -11.48 -18.66
CA THR A 243 -5.26 -10.60 -17.96
C THR A 243 -5.97 -9.38 -17.38
N ARG A 244 -5.29 -8.73 -16.44
CA ARG A 244 -5.66 -7.42 -15.91
C ARG A 244 -4.39 -6.63 -15.66
N TRP A 245 -3.79 -6.11 -16.72
CA TRP A 245 -2.56 -5.33 -16.63
C TRP A 245 -2.80 -3.95 -16.06
N SER A 246 -2.14 -3.66 -14.94
CA SER A 246 -2.27 -2.39 -14.24
C SER A 246 -1.00 -2.00 -13.50
N GLN A 247 -0.84 -0.71 -13.29
CA GLN A 247 0.19 -0.13 -12.43
C GLN A 247 -0.46 0.71 -11.35
N VAL A 248 -0.08 0.45 -10.09
CA VAL A 248 -0.44 1.28 -8.93
C VAL A 248 0.78 2.06 -8.50
N ASN A 249 0.59 3.35 -8.24
CA ASN A 249 1.62 4.23 -7.73
C ASN A 249 1.12 4.84 -6.41
N HIS A 250 1.94 4.79 -5.37
CA HIS A 250 1.63 5.46 -4.10
C HIS A 250 2.46 6.73 -3.96
N TYR A 251 1.80 7.78 -3.46
CA TYR A 251 2.38 9.10 -3.30
C TYR A 251 2.30 9.53 -1.84
N TYR A 252 3.40 10.07 -1.33
CA TYR A 252 3.44 10.84 -0.10
C TYR A 252 3.56 12.32 -0.43
N PHE A 253 3.26 13.16 0.56
CA PHE A 253 3.38 14.60 0.42
C PHE A 253 4.36 15.16 1.46
N ASP A 254 5.02 16.26 1.12
CA ASP A 254 6.05 16.87 1.96
C ASP A 254 5.57 17.24 3.37
N GLY A 255 6.52 17.42 4.31
CA GLY A 255 6.23 17.95 5.65
C GLY A 255 5.49 16.99 6.57
N CYS A 256 5.67 15.68 6.37
CA CYS A 256 4.98 14.64 7.10
C CYS A 256 5.95 13.66 7.77
N ALA A 257 5.47 13.02 8.84
CA ALA A 257 6.11 11.83 9.40
C ALA A 257 5.41 10.60 8.83
N TYR A 258 6.11 9.81 8.04
CA TYR A 258 5.56 8.64 7.35
C TYR A 258 5.74 7.41 8.22
N TYR A 259 4.73 6.58 8.34
CA TYR A 259 4.78 5.41 9.22
C TYR A 259 3.80 4.32 8.79
N THR A 260 3.94 3.12 9.36
CA THR A 260 2.99 2.01 9.18
C THR A 260 2.12 1.86 10.43
N PRO A 261 0.85 2.31 10.44
CA PRO A 261 0.02 2.23 11.66
C PRO A 261 -0.18 0.82 12.19
N MET A 262 -0.32 -0.19 11.31
CA MET A 262 -0.46 -1.59 11.73
C MET A 262 0.72 -2.09 12.59
N TYR A 263 1.90 -1.49 12.44
CA TYR A 263 3.11 -1.83 13.18
C TYR A 263 3.54 -0.76 14.18
N SER A 264 2.62 0.14 14.53
CA SER A 264 2.91 1.27 15.41
C SER A 264 1.90 1.35 16.54
N ASP A 265 2.41 1.56 17.75
CA ASP A 265 1.63 1.87 18.95
C ASP A 265 2.31 3.09 19.61
N PRO A 266 2.01 4.33 19.16
CA PRO A 266 2.74 5.52 19.57
C PRO A 266 2.74 5.77 21.07
N ALA A 267 1.65 5.43 21.78
CA ALA A 267 1.57 5.54 23.24
C ALA A 267 2.55 4.57 23.97
N PHE A 268 2.93 3.47 23.31
CA PHE A 268 3.98 2.56 23.75
C PHE A 268 5.37 3.00 23.29
N GLY A 269 5.50 4.14 22.61
CA GLY A 269 6.77 4.61 22.03
C GLY A 269 7.29 3.74 20.89
N VAL A 270 6.42 2.94 20.26
CA VAL A 270 6.74 2.11 19.09
C VAL A 270 6.11 2.74 17.86
N ILE A 271 6.95 3.20 16.93
CA ILE A 271 6.52 3.79 15.66
C ILE A 271 7.38 3.21 14.56
N ASP A 272 6.75 2.48 13.64
CA ASP A 272 7.36 1.94 12.44
C ASP A 272 7.47 3.04 11.37
N PHE A 273 8.37 4.00 11.57
CA PHE A 273 8.61 5.08 10.62
C PHE A 273 9.04 4.55 9.25
N ARG A 274 8.61 5.20 8.18
CA ARG A 274 8.97 4.86 6.81
C ARG A 274 9.92 5.91 6.25
N THR A 275 10.92 5.43 5.51
CA THR A 275 11.87 6.27 4.77
C THR A 275 12.04 5.69 3.36
N PRO A 276 10.94 5.53 2.60
CA PRO A 276 11.00 4.93 1.27
C PRO A 276 11.88 5.78 0.34
N PRO A 277 12.37 5.24 -0.78
CA PRO A 277 12.97 6.05 -1.83
C PRO A 277 11.90 6.88 -2.55
N ASN A 278 12.24 8.11 -2.92
CA ASN A 278 11.46 8.92 -3.85
C ASN A 278 11.76 8.45 -5.27
N VAL A 279 10.75 8.01 -6.02
CA VAL A 279 10.90 7.43 -7.36
C VAL A 279 11.50 8.43 -8.37
N ASN A 280 11.27 9.74 -8.17
CA ASN A 280 11.85 10.77 -9.04
C ASN A 280 13.36 10.88 -8.83
N THR A 281 13.83 10.82 -7.58
CA THR A 281 15.21 11.23 -7.24
C THR A 281 16.10 10.10 -6.70
N GLY A 282 15.52 8.96 -6.33
CA GLY A 282 16.18 7.88 -5.58
C GLY A 282 16.50 8.21 -4.11
N LYS A 283 16.35 9.46 -3.69
CA LYS A 283 16.64 9.88 -2.30
C LYS A 283 15.56 9.39 -1.36
N ARG A 284 15.94 9.01 -0.13
CA ARG A 284 14.97 8.61 0.89
C ARG A 284 14.21 9.82 1.45
N PHE A 285 12.93 9.62 1.73
CA PHE A 285 12.12 10.62 2.42
C PHE A 285 12.66 10.88 3.83
N LYS A 286 12.59 12.15 4.25
CA LYS A 286 12.84 12.56 5.63
C LYS A 286 11.52 12.69 6.38
N ASN A 287 11.50 12.26 7.64
CA ASN A 287 10.33 12.41 8.49
C ASN A 287 10.32 13.79 9.14
N GLN A 288 9.19 14.50 9.04
CA GLN A 288 9.01 15.83 9.62
C GLN A 288 7.73 15.92 10.43
N TYR A 289 7.75 16.66 11.53
CA TYR A 289 6.57 16.96 12.35
C TYR A 289 6.44 18.46 12.54
N ALA A 290 5.30 19.02 12.13
CA ALA A 290 5.01 20.45 12.23
C ALA A 290 6.12 21.36 11.64
N GLY A 291 6.75 20.93 10.54
CA GLY A 291 7.84 21.67 9.87
C GLY A 291 9.23 21.46 10.44
N HIS A 292 9.40 20.58 11.43
CA HIS A 292 10.70 20.23 12.03
C HIS A 292 11.12 18.82 11.66
N ASP A 293 12.39 18.61 11.35
CA ASP A 293 12.96 17.29 11.13
C ASP A 293 12.84 16.44 12.41
N ILE A 294 12.34 15.21 12.27
CA ILE A 294 12.39 14.22 13.35
C ILE A 294 13.83 13.69 13.41
N PRO A 295 14.47 13.68 14.59
CA PRO A 295 15.85 13.19 14.74
C PRO A 295 16.00 11.74 14.24
N GLU A 296 17.04 11.47 13.46
CA GLU A 296 17.26 10.16 12.86
C GLU A 296 17.53 9.09 13.93
N ASP A 297 18.24 9.44 15.01
CA ASP A 297 18.45 8.55 16.15
C ASP A 297 17.13 8.14 16.83
N PHE A 298 16.16 9.06 16.92
CA PHE A 298 14.81 8.73 17.37
C PHE A 298 14.08 7.81 16.39
N VAL A 299 14.15 8.07 15.09
CA VAL A 299 13.57 7.20 14.04
C VAL A 299 14.14 5.77 14.12
N GLN A 300 15.44 5.63 14.35
CA GLN A 300 16.08 4.33 14.54
C GLN A 300 15.67 3.68 15.87
N PHE A 301 15.64 4.46 16.95
CA PHE A 301 15.27 3.98 18.29
C PHE A 301 13.88 3.34 18.33
N THR A 302 12.88 3.97 17.70
CA THR A 302 11.50 3.43 17.71
C THR A 302 11.35 2.16 16.89
N LYS A 303 12.21 1.95 15.88
CA LYS A 303 12.28 0.71 15.09
C LYS A 303 13.04 -0.40 15.80
N SER A 304 14.09 -0.02 16.53
CA SER A 304 14.96 -0.95 17.24
C SER A 304 14.39 -1.43 18.57
N ARG A 305 13.32 -0.80 19.08
CA ARG A 305 12.56 -1.39 20.20
C ARG A 305 12.12 -2.78 19.74
N PRO A 306 12.65 -3.86 20.34
CA PRO A 306 12.31 -5.18 19.90
C PRO A 306 10.80 -5.29 20.08
N ARG A 307 10.08 -5.49 18.96
CA ARG A 307 8.89 -6.34 19.03
C ARG A 307 9.35 -7.59 19.78
N LYS A 308 8.52 -8.23 20.59
CA LYS A 308 8.83 -9.59 21.04
C LYS A 308 8.83 -10.47 19.77
N ASP A 309 9.91 -10.41 19.01
CA ASP A 309 10.08 -11.03 17.72
C ASP A 309 10.36 -12.49 18.04
N VAL A 310 9.32 -13.22 18.40
CA VAL A 310 9.40 -14.67 18.60
C VAL A 310 9.47 -15.41 17.26
N GLY A 311 9.74 -14.70 16.15
CA GLY A 311 9.79 -15.23 14.78
C GLY A 311 8.59 -16.12 14.42
N ALA A 312 8.76 -17.01 13.45
CA ALA A 312 7.68 -17.92 13.06
C ALA A 312 7.21 -18.78 14.24
N PRO A 313 5.89 -18.96 14.43
CA PRO A 313 5.38 -19.83 15.47
C PRO A 313 5.99 -21.22 15.33
N LEU A 314 6.36 -21.81 16.46
CA LEU A 314 6.84 -23.19 16.47
C LEU A 314 5.67 -24.12 16.12
N PRO A 315 5.87 -25.13 15.24
CA PRO A 315 4.92 -26.22 15.07
C PRO A 315 4.50 -26.80 16.42
N PRO A 316 3.23 -27.21 16.60
CA PRO A 316 2.76 -27.75 17.87
C PRO A 316 3.59 -28.92 18.43
N ASP A 317 4.27 -29.65 17.54
CA ASP A 317 5.14 -30.79 17.83
C ASP A 317 6.64 -30.48 17.67
N PHE A 318 7.03 -29.21 17.71
CA PHE A 318 8.43 -28.81 17.62
C PHE A 318 9.22 -29.28 18.85
N ASP A 319 10.23 -30.12 18.61
CA ASP A 319 11.19 -30.56 19.62
C ASP A 319 12.59 -30.00 19.27
N PRO A 320 13.18 -29.14 20.11
CA PRO A 320 14.50 -28.56 19.87
C PRO A 320 15.61 -29.58 19.62
N LYS A 321 15.55 -30.75 20.28
CA LYS A 321 16.54 -31.81 20.15
C LYS A 321 16.36 -32.53 18.82
N LEU A 322 15.13 -32.90 18.45
CA LEU A 322 14.86 -33.52 17.15
C LEU A 322 15.21 -32.58 15.98
N TYR A 323 14.98 -31.27 16.16
CA TYR A 323 15.36 -30.27 15.17
C TYR A 323 16.88 -30.19 14.97
N LEU A 324 17.67 -30.21 16.04
CA LEU A 324 19.15 -30.26 15.94
C LEU A 324 19.66 -31.59 15.41
N ASP A 325 19.00 -32.70 15.73
CA ASP A 325 19.35 -34.03 15.22
C ASP A 325 19.08 -34.13 13.69
N ALA A 326 18.05 -33.44 13.20
CA ALA A 326 17.71 -33.35 11.78
C ALA A 326 18.60 -32.37 11.00
N ASN A 327 19.20 -31.38 11.68
CA ASN A 327 19.98 -30.28 11.08
C ASN A 327 21.37 -30.22 11.70
N GLU A 328 22.25 -31.12 11.27
CA GLU A 328 23.57 -31.33 11.88
C GLU A 328 24.48 -30.08 11.81
N ASP A 329 24.30 -29.23 10.80
CA ASP A 329 25.00 -27.96 10.66
C ASP A 329 24.71 -27.00 11.81
N LEU A 330 23.44 -26.92 12.24
CA LEU A 330 23.03 -26.09 13.38
C LEU A 330 23.58 -26.62 14.70
N ARG A 331 23.58 -27.95 14.86
CA ARG A 331 24.15 -28.64 16.02
C ARG A 331 25.65 -28.40 16.14
N LYS A 332 26.39 -28.49 15.04
CA LYS A 332 27.85 -28.22 14.99
C LYS A 332 28.18 -26.76 15.26
N ALA A 333 27.32 -25.84 14.80
CA ALA A 333 27.46 -24.41 15.02
C ALA A 333 26.95 -23.94 16.41
N ASN A 334 26.42 -24.84 17.24
CA ASN A 334 25.86 -24.56 18.57
C ASN A 334 24.82 -23.41 18.56
N VAL A 335 23.97 -23.41 17.53
CA VAL A 335 22.92 -22.41 17.32
C VAL A 335 21.69 -22.77 18.16
N ASP A 336 21.00 -21.77 18.71
CA ASP A 336 19.71 -21.98 19.37
C ASP A 336 18.66 -22.46 18.35
N PRO A 337 18.13 -23.70 18.47
CA PRO A 337 17.20 -24.27 17.52
C PRO A 337 15.86 -23.53 17.45
N ILE A 338 15.38 -22.99 18.57
CA ILE A 338 14.13 -22.23 18.63
C ILE A 338 14.32 -20.92 17.88
N ALA A 339 15.38 -20.18 18.20
CA ALA A 339 15.70 -18.92 17.52
C ALA A 339 15.94 -19.13 16.03
N HIS A 340 16.66 -20.20 15.66
CA HIS A 340 16.93 -20.53 14.25
C HIS A 340 15.66 -20.84 13.47
N TYR A 341 14.80 -21.72 13.98
CA TYR A 341 13.55 -22.07 13.28
C TYR A 341 12.65 -20.85 13.07
N ARG A 342 12.49 -20.07 14.15
CA ARG A 342 11.72 -18.83 14.19
C ARG A 342 12.20 -17.81 13.16
N THR A 343 13.50 -17.70 12.97
CA THR A 343 14.08 -16.65 12.11
C THR A 343 14.27 -17.11 10.65
N TYR A 344 14.78 -18.34 10.47
CA TYR A 344 15.27 -18.87 9.18
C TYR A 344 14.69 -20.25 8.83
N GLY A 345 14.63 -21.17 9.80
CA GLY A 345 14.38 -22.59 9.51
C GLY A 345 13.07 -22.91 8.81
N HIS A 346 11.98 -22.21 9.12
CA HIS A 346 10.69 -22.39 8.42
C HIS A 346 10.75 -21.91 6.95
N LYS A 347 11.52 -20.86 6.65
CA LYS A 347 11.69 -20.32 5.28
C LYS A 347 12.61 -21.22 4.44
N GLU A 348 13.60 -21.81 5.09
CA GLU A 348 14.54 -22.75 4.49
C GLU A 348 13.95 -24.15 4.27
N GLY A 349 12.73 -24.42 4.77
CA GLY A 349 12.11 -25.75 4.70
C GLY A 349 12.89 -26.81 5.48
N ARG A 350 13.58 -26.41 6.56
CA ARG A 350 14.40 -27.33 7.36
C ARG A 350 13.53 -28.45 7.96
N PRO A 351 13.97 -29.71 7.90
CA PRO A 351 13.23 -30.81 8.51
C PRO A 351 13.12 -30.62 10.02
N LEU A 352 11.92 -30.86 10.57
CA LEU A 352 11.65 -30.73 12.01
C LEU A 352 12.22 -31.89 12.85
N ARG A 353 12.50 -33.01 12.20
CA ARG A 353 12.93 -34.27 12.81
C ARG A 353 13.74 -35.07 11.78
N PRO A 354 14.62 -35.99 12.19
CA PRO A 354 15.31 -36.88 11.27
C PRO A 354 14.29 -37.66 10.44
N LEU A 355 14.56 -37.83 9.15
CA LEU A 355 13.77 -38.72 8.31
C LEU A 355 13.96 -40.14 8.84
N THR A 356 12.85 -40.78 9.24
CA THR A 356 12.82 -42.22 9.50
C THR A 356 12.58 -42.92 8.18
N ASP A 357 13.42 -43.90 7.86
CA ASP A 357 13.23 -44.79 6.70
C ASP A 357 11.89 -45.55 6.74
#